data_AF-A0A455U3N6-F1
#
_entry.id   AF-A0A455U3N6-F1
#
_cell.length_a   1.000
_cell.length_b   1.000
_cell.length_c   1.000
_cell.angle_alpha   90.00
_cell.angle_beta   90.00
_cell.angle_gamma   90.00
#
_symmetry.space_group_name_H-M   'P 1'
#
loop_
_entity.id
_entity.type
_entity.pdbx_description
1 polymer ?
#
loop_
_entity_poly.entity_id
_entity_poly.type
_entity_poly.pdbx_seq_one_letter_code
_entity_poly.pdbx_strand_id
1 'polypeptide(L)'
;MPTDEVLKERASNDQGMRLPELSVLISYAKSTLKGDLITSDVPDDHYIDRHLERLFPSVLVERFKGEMYEHRLKREIVSTQVANDLVDHMGIVFVRRLMDSTGAGRADIARAYIVARDSFNLPGLWAQIEALDNQVPNRIQYSMMLDLMRLIRRATRWFLRQHLGLSTQDTIEYFAPRLAQLQEGIGELLSGEELSAWNTRRDELLEAGVPDTLASTVAASSSLYAGPVLFKRRA
;
A
#
# COMPACT_ATOMS: atom_id res chain seq x y z
N MET A 1 9.20 -18.23 -20.09
CA MET A 1 8.23 -18.63 -19.05
C MET A 1 7.90 -20.09 -19.24
N PRO A 2 7.70 -20.89 -18.17
CA PRO A 2 7.23 -22.28 -18.29
C PRO A 2 5.85 -22.33 -18.98
N THR A 3 5.53 -23.46 -19.60
CA THR A 3 4.21 -23.67 -20.24
C THR A 3 3.13 -23.89 -19.20
N ASP A 4 1.87 -23.66 -19.58
CA ASP A 4 0.70 -23.87 -18.71
C ASP A 4 0.60 -25.31 -18.19
N GLU A 5 1.02 -26.29 -18.99
CA GLU A 5 1.07 -27.70 -18.60
C GLU A 5 2.06 -27.93 -17.45
N VAL A 6 3.27 -27.38 -17.55
CA VAL A 6 4.30 -27.47 -16.50
C VAL A 6 3.85 -26.76 -15.22
N LEU A 7 3.16 -25.63 -15.34
CA LEU A 7 2.62 -24.91 -14.19
C LEU A 7 1.50 -25.70 -13.49
N LYS A 8 0.60 -26.33 -14.26
CA LYS A 8 -0.46 -27.19 -13.72
C LYS A 8 0.09 -28.45 -13.05
N GLU A 9 1.07 -29.09 -13.67
CA GLU A 9 1.74 -30.27 -13.10
C GLU A 9 2.40 -29.92 -11.76
N ARG A 10 3.13 -28.81 -11.69
CA ARG A 10 3.74 -28.34 -10.44
C ARG A 10 2.69 -27.99 -9.39
N ALA A 11 1.63 -27.28 -9.76
CA ALA A 11 0.54 -26.97 -8.85
C ALA A 11 -0.11 -28.22 -8.26
N SER A 12 -0.31 -29.28 -9.07
CA SER A 12 -0.82 -30.58 -8.60
C SER A 12 0.14 -31.33 -7.66
N ASN A 13 1.43 -30.99 -7.70
CA ASN A 13 2.47 -31.54 -6.84
C ASN A 13 2.82 -30.62 -5.64
N ASP A 14 1.96 -29.64 -5.31
CA ASP A 14 2.19 -28.60 -4.30
C ASP A 14 3.50 -27.80 -4.50
N GLN A 15 3.99 -27.75 -5.74
CA GLN A 15 5.17 -27.00 -6.13
C GLN A 15 4.75 -25.63 -6.70
N GLY A 16 5.30 -24.57 -6.11
CA GLY A 16 5.12 -23.20 -6.59
C GLY A 16 6.00 -22.85 -7.80
N MET A 17 5.88 -21.60 -8.25
CA MET A 17 6.81 -21.03 -9.23
C MET A 17 8.20 -20.87 -8.63
N ARG A 18 9.22 -20.98 -9.48
CA ARG A 18 10.62 -20.77 -9.07
C ARG A 18 10.97 -19.29 -9.01
N LEU A 19 11.99 -18.93 -8.22
CA LEU A 19 12.46 -17.54 -8.08
C LEU A 19 12.75 -16.84 -9.42
N PRO A 20 13.43 -17.47 -10.41
CA PRO A 20 13.64 -16.83 -11.71
C PRO A 20 12.33 -16.56 -12.47
N GLU A 21 11.35 -17.45 -12.36
CA GLU A 21 10.04 -17.32 -13.01
C GLU A 21 9.24 -16.17 -12.38
N LEU A 22 9.29 -16.06 -11.04
CA LEU A 22 8.69 -14.94 -10.30
C LEU A 22 9.35 -13.60 -10.65
N SER A 23 10.67 -13.55 -10.79
CA SER A 23 11.39 -12.33 -11.19
C SER A 23 10.93 -11.83 -12.56
N VAL A 24 10.76 -12.75 -13.53
CA VAL A 24 10.25 -12.41 -14.86
C VAL A 24 8.82 -11.87 -14.76
N LEU A 25 7.95 -12.53 -13.98
CA LEU A 25 6.57 -12.07 -13.77
C LEU A 25 6.49 -10.69 -13.11
N ILE A 26 7.33 -10.41 -12.11
CA ILE A 26 7.40 -9.10 -11.45
C ILE A 26 7.75 -8.02 -12.48
N SER A 27 8.76 -8.27 -13.33
CA SER A 27 9.15 -7.34 -14.38
C SER A 27 8.02 -7.07 -15.39
N TYR A 28 7.32 -8.13 -15.84
CA TYR A 28 6.18 -7.99 -16.73
C TYR A 28 5.00 -7.25 -16.08
N ALA A 29 4.69 -7.55 -14.81
CA ALA A 29 3.63 -6.88 -14.08
C ALA A 29 3.90 -5.37 -13.95
N LYS A 30 5.12 -5.00 -13.55
CA LYS A 30 5.56 -3.60 -13.46
C LYS A 30 5.53 -2.90 -14.82
N SER A 31 6.04 -3.55 -15.86
CA SER A 31 6.10 -2.97 -17.21
C SER A 31 4.71 -2.76 -17.81
N THR A 32 3.81 -3.73 -17.62
CA THR A 32 2.42 -3.62 -18.08
C THR A 32 1.68 -2.51 -17.34
N LEU A 33 1.78 -2.49 -16.00
CA LEU A 33 1.15 -1.46 -15.19
C LEU A 33 1.68 -0.07 -15.54
N LYS A 34 3.01 0.08 -15.69
CA LYS A 34 3.63 1.32 -16.14
C LYS A 34 3.06 1.79 -17.48
N GLY A 35 2.99 0.90 -18.48
CA GLY A 35 2.48 1.25 -19.81
C GLY A 35 1.06 1.80 -19.78
N ASP A 36 0.19 1.17 -19.00
CA ASP A 36 -1.19 1.60 -18.84
C ASP A 36 -1.33 2.90 -18.02
N LEU A 37 -0.43 3.13 -17.05
CA LEU A 37 -0.42 4.36 -16.27
C LEU A 37 0.08 5.56 -17.08
N ILE A 38 1.06 5.38 -17.98
CA ILE A 38 1.61 6.45 -18.82
C ILE A 38 0.54 7.06 -19.73
N THR A 39 -0.39 6.24 -20.22
CA THR A 39 -1.48 6.68 -21.12
C THR A 39 -2.73 7.14 -20.37
N SER A 40 -2.73 7.04 -19.04
CA SER A 40 -3.82 7.51 -18.18
C SER A 40 -3.62 8.95 -17.70
N ASP A 41 -4.59 9.45 -16.95
CA ASP A 41 -4.57 10.74 -16.23
C ASP A 41 -3.86 10.67 -14.87
N VAL A 42 -3.46 9.48 -14.40
CA VAL A 42 -2.75 9.31 -13.11
C VAL A 42 -1.50 10.20 -12.97
N PRO A 43 -0.63 10.32 -14.00
CA PRO A 43 0.59 11.14 -13.88
C PRO A 43 0.35 12.65 -13.94
N ASP A 44 -0.88 13.08 -14.24
CA ASP A 44 -1.28 14.50 -14.28
C ASP A 44 -1.95 14.97 -12.99
N ASP A 45 -2.28 14.04 -12.08
CA ASP A 45 -2.82 14.38 -10.77
C ASP A 45 -1.76 15.08 -9.93
N HIS A 46 -2.07 16.30 -9.47
CA HIS A 46 -1.16 17.17 -8.70
C HIS A 46 -0.68 16.57 -7.37
N TYR A 47 -1.42 15.59 -6.82
CA TYR A 47 -0.96 14.86 -5.65
C TYR A 47 0.10 13.83 -6.05
N ILE A 48 -0.17 13.10 -7.12
CA ILE A 48 0.60 11.93 -7.55
C ILE A 48 1.91 12.35 -8.22
N ASP A 49 1.91 13.46 -8.97
CA ASP A 49 3.10 13.94 -9.65
C ASP A 49 4.23 14.38 -8.69
N ARG A 50 3.91 14.68 -7.42
CA ARG A 50 4.88 14.87 -6.34
C ARG A 50 5.76 13.64 -6.08
N HIS A 51 5.35 12.45 -6.54
CA HIS A 51 6.25 11.29 -6.53
C HIS A 51 7.55 11.54 -7.29
N LEU A 52 7.52 12.40 -8.31
CA LEU A 52 8.70 12.81 -9.04
C LEU A 52 9.82 13.26 -8.11
N GLU A 53 9.49 14.05 -7.09
CA GLU A 53 10.46 14.57 -6.11
C GLU A 53 11.15 13.44 -5.32
N ARG A 54 10.47 12.30 -5.09
CA ARG A 54 11.03 11.17 -4.35
C ARG A 54 12.15 10.44 -5.11
N LEU A 55 12.26 10.62 -6.43
CA LEU A 55 13.33 9.99 -7.21
C LEU A 55 14.67 10.72 -7.04
N PHE A 56 14.60 12.04 -6.85
CA PHE A 56 15.77 12.89 -6.92
C PHE A 56 16.26 13.23 -5.51
N PRO A 57 17.59 13.40 -5.32
CA PRO A 57 18.13 13.95 -4.09
C PRO A 57 17.49 15.29 -3.72
N SER A 58 17.32 15.55 -2.42
CA SER A 58 16.69 16.79 -1.91
C SER A 58 17.31 18.07 -2.48
N VAL A 59 18.63 18.09 -2.66
CA VAL A 59 19.37 19.23 -3.24
C VAL A 59 18.90 19.57 -4.66
N LEU A 60 18.55 18.56 -5.47
CA LEU A 60 18.04 18.78 -6.82
C LEU A 60 16.58 19.25 -6.79
N VAL A 61 15.78 18.66 -5.89
CA VAL A 61 14.38 19.07 -5.69
C VAL A 61 14.29 20.52 -5.26
N GLU A 62 15.14 20.97 -4.32
CA GLU A 62 15.14 22.35 -3.84
C GLU A 62 15.54 23.36 -4.92
N ARG A 63 16.49 23.00 -5.79
CA ARG A 63 17.09 23.93 -6.77
C ARG A 63 16.38 23.95 -8.12
N PHE A 64 15.80 22.82 -8.54
CA PHE A 64 15.29 22.61 -9.90
C PHE A 64 13.85 22.10 -9.92
N LYS A 65 13.07 22.42 -8.88
CA LYS A 65 11.67 21.97 -8.77
C LYS A 65 10.86 22.29 -10.03
N GLY A 66 10.93 23.52 -10.53
CA GLY A 66 10.17 23.95 -11.71
C GLY A 66 10.51 23.12 -12.95
N GLU A 67 11.80 22.98 -13.24
CA GLU A 67 12.31 22.23 -14.38
C GLU A 67 11.98 20.74 -14.31
N MET A 68 11.92 20.17 -13.10
CA MET A 68 11.47 18.80 -12.90
C MET A 68 10.01 18.62 -13.34
N TYR A 69 9.11 19.53 -12.96
CA TYR A 69 7.70 19.45 -13.35
C TYR A 69 7.46 19.73 -14.85
N GLU A 70 8.37 20.44 -15.51
CA GLU A 70 8.33 20.63 -16.98
C GLU A 70 9.08 19.54 -17.75
N HIS A 71 9.66 18.56 -17.06
CA HIS A 71 10.49 17.54 -17.69
C HIS A 71 9.70 16.68 -18.69
N ARG A 72 10.24 16.50 -19.90
CA ARG A 72 9.59 15.72 -20.98
C ARG A 72 9.21 14.29 -20.58
N LEU A 73 9.95 13.68 -19.66
CA LEU A 73 9.70 12.33 -19.15
C LEU A 73 8.94 12.29 -17.80
N LYS A 74 8.34 13.42 -17.36
CA LYS A 74 7.63 13.48 -16.07
C LYS A 74 6.64 12.32 -15.94
N ARG A 75 5.82 12.12 -16.97
CA ARG A 75 4.76 11.09 -16.99
C ARG A 75 5.36 9.70 -16.82
N GLU A 76 6.41 9.40 -17.58
CA GLU A 76 7.11 8.12 -17.55
C GLU A 76 7.75 7.84 -16.20
N ILE A 77 8.36 8.86 -15.58
CA ILE A 77 8.99 8.74 -14.26
C ILE A 77 7.92 8.46 -13.19
N VAL A 78 6.88 9.29 -13.12
CA VAL A 78 5.80 9.15 -12.13
C VAL A 78 5.10 7.79 -12.28
N SER A 79 4.73 7.40 -13.51
CA SER A 79 4.12 6.08 -13.75
C SER A 79 5.05 4.93 -13.35
N THR A 80 6.36 5.05 -13.59
CA THR A 80 7.33 4.01 -13.22
C THR A 80 7.40 3.87 -11.70
N GLN A 81 7.46 4.99 -10.97
CA GLN A 81 7.49 4.96 -9.51
C GLN A 81 6.21 4.39 -8.91
N VAL A 82 5.04 4.82 -9.40
CA VAL A 82 3.75 4.31 -8.92
C VAL A 82 3.64 2.80 -9.19
N ALA A 83 4.04 2.34 -10.37
CA ALA A 83 4.00 0.92 -10.70
C ALA A 83 4.96 0.09 -9.82
N ASN A 84 6.16 0.60 -9.57
CA ASN A 84 7.13 -0.05 -8.67
C ASN A 84 6.57 -0.14 -7.25
N ASP A 85 6.19 1.00 -6.68
CA ASP A 85 5.69 1.10 -5.31
C ASP A 85 4.48 0.18 -5.07
N LEU A 86 3.54 0.17 -6.01
CA LEU A 86 2.37 -0.70 -5.93
C LEU A 86 2.77 -2.18 -5.99
N VAL A 87 3.60 -2.60 -6.95
CA VAL A 87 3.97 -4.02 -7.10
C VAL A 87 4.86 -4.50 -5.95
N ASP A 88 5.78 -3.66 -5.48
CA ASP A 88 6.73 -4.01 -4.42
C ASP A 88 6.01 -4.22 -3.08
N HIS A 89 5.02 -3.38 -2.74
CA HIS A 89 4.23 -3.57 -1.52
C HIS A 89 3.10 -4.58 -1.66
N MET A 90 2.40 -4.64 -2.80
CA MET A 90 1.13 -5.37 -2.91
C MET A 90 1.26 -6.72 -3.60
N GLY A 91 2.34 -6.91 -4.36
CA GLY A 91 2.61 -8.08 -5.17
C GLY A 91 1.91 -8.07 -6.53
N ILE A 92 2.39 -8.93 -7.42
CA ILE A 92 2.01 -8.99 -8.85
C ILE A 92 0.51 -9.26 -9.11
N VAL A 93 -0.19 -9.91 -8.19
CA VAL A 93 -1.58 -10.36 -8.39
C VAL A 93 -2.60 -9.32 -7.91
N PHE A 94 -2.16 -8.29 -7.18
CA PHE A 94 -3.06 -7.37 -6.49
C PHE A 94 -3.97 -6.58 -7.45
N VAL A 95 -3.38 -5.90 -8.44
CA VAL A 95 -4.13 -5.14 -9.43
C VAL A 95 -5.12 -6.04 -10.17
N ARG A 96 -4.65 -7.20 -10.64
CA ARG A 96 -5.50 -8.15 -11.38
C ARG A 96 -6.70 -8.60 -10.55
N ARG A 97 -6.51 -8.96 -9.28
CA ARG A 97 -7.62 -9.34 -8.38
C ARG A 97 -8.62 -8.22 -8.15
N LEU A 98 -8.16 -6.97 -8.04
CA LEU A 98 -9.07 -5.85 -7.92
C LEU A 98 -9.85 -5.60 -9.21
N MET A 99 -9.21 -5.70 -10.38
CA MET A 99 -9.90 -5.64 -11.67
C MET A 99 -10.98 -6.72 -11.75
N ASP A 100 -10.63 -7.98 -11.51
CA ASP A 100 -11.56 -9.12 -11.64
C ASP A 100 -12.74 -9.02 -10.65
N SER A 101 -12.55 -8.41 -9.48
CA SER A 101 -13.57 -8.36 -8.42
C SER A 101 -14.33 -7.04 -8.30
N THR A 102 -13.95 -6.01 -9.06
CA THR A 102 -14.60 -4.67 -9.04
C THR A 102 -14.91 -4.12 -10.42
N GLY A 103 -14.29 -4.65 -11.48
CA GLY A 103 -14.39 -4.13 -12.85
C GLY A 103 -13.60 -2.85 -13.11
N ALA A 104 -12.91 -2.30 -12.11
CA ALA A 104 -12.17 -1.04 -12.24
C ALA A 104 -10.93 -1.16 -13.12
N GLY A 105 -10.55 -0.04 -13.75
CA GLY A 105 -9.31 0.08 -14.52
C GLY A 105 -8.06 0.17 -13.63
N ARG A 106 -6.89 -0.05 -14.23
CA ARG A 106 -5.60 0.03 -13.51
C ARG A 106 -5.30 1.42 -12.96
N ALA A 107 -5.72 2.47 -13.68
CA ALA A 107 -5.57 3.87 -13.27
C ALA A 107 -6.35 4.15 -11.96
N ASP A 108 -7.61 3.72 -11.89
CA ASP A 108 -8.44 3.90 -10.69
C ASP A 108 -7.91 3.10 -9.50
N ILE A 109 -7.43 1.88 -9.75
CA ILE A 109 -6.80 1.05 -8.73
C ILE A 109 -5.52 1.73 -8.20
N ALA A 110 -4.69 2.30 -9.08
CA ALA A 110 -3.48 3.01 -8.67
C ALA A 110 -3.80 4.26 -7.84
N ARG A 111 -4.79 5.07 -8.24
CA ARG A 111 -5.28 6.21 -7.44
C ARG A 111 -5.78 5.77 -6.07
N ALA A 112 -6.67 4.78 -6.02
CA ALA A 112 -7.22 4.27 -4.77
C ALA A 112 -6.13 3.69 -3.85
N TYR A 113 -5.09 3.06 -4.44
CA TYR A 113 -3.93 2.58 -3.70
C TYR A 113 -3.13 3.74 -3.10
N ILE A 114 -2.83 4.79 -3.88
CA ILE A 114 -2.10 5.97 -3.40
C ILE A 114 -2.86 6.66 -2.26
N VAL A 115 -4.17 6.85 -2.42
CA VAL A 115 -5.04 7.39 -1.36
C VAL A 115 -4.94 6.54 -0.11
N ALA A 116 -5.09 5.21 -0.21
CA ALA A 116 -4.99 4.31 0.93
C ALA A 116 -3.60 4.35 1.58
N ARG A 117 -2.55 4.26 0.77
CA ARG A 117 -1.14 4.25 1.20
C ARG A 117 -0.81 5.49 2.02
N ASP A 118 -1.15 6.67 1.52
CA ASP A 118 -0.78 7.93 2.16
C ASP A 118 -1.74 8.31 3.29
N SER A 119 -3.03 7.94 3.19
CA SER A 119 -3.98 8.16 4.30
C SER A 119 -3.63 7.34 5.54
N PHE A 120 -3.00 6.17 5.37
CA PHE A 120 -2.53 5.33 6.48
C PHE A 120 -1.05 5.49 6.80
N ASN A 121 -0.34 6.42 6.14
CA ASN A 121 1.11 6.61 6.27
C ASN A 121 1.92 5.29 6.13
N LEU A 122 1.58 4.47 5.13
CA LEU A 122 2.25 3.19 4.89
C LEU A 122 3.78 3.33 4.77
N PRO A 123 4.35 4.30 4.03
CA PRO A 123 5.80 4.40 3.90
C PRO A 123 6.49 4.65 5.25
N GLY A 124 5.89 5.46 6.11
CA GLY A 124 6.43 5.71 7.46
C GLY A 124 6.34 4.50 8.37
N LEU A 125 5.25 3.74 8.32
CA LEU A 125 5.10 2.50 9.09
C LEU A 125 6.05 1.41 8.57
N TRP A 126 6.21 1.32 7.25
CA TRP A 126 7.09 0.36 6.61
C TRP A 126 8.56 0.60 6.97
N ALA A 127 9.02 1.86 6.89
CA ALA A 127 10.37 2.25 7.28
C ALA A 127 10.64 1.97 8.77
N GLN A 128 9.66 2.16 9.66
CA GLN A 128 9.79 1.79 11.07
C GLN A 128 9.97 0.28 11.27
N ILE A 129 9.28 -0.55 10.49
CA ILE A 129 9.46 -2.01 10.53
C ILE A 129 10.83 -2.40 10.00
N GLU A 130 11.28 -1.81 8.88
CA GLU A 130 12.60 -2.07 8.31
C GLU A 130 13.73 -1.65 9.25
N ALA A 131 13.54 -0.57 10.02
CA ALA A 131 14.51 -0.14 11.03
C ALA A 131 14.71 -1.17 12.15
N LEU A 132 13.78 -2.12 12.34
CA LEU A 132 13.89 -3.21 13.30
C LEU A 132 14.72 -4.38 12.78
N ASP A 133 15.33 -4.28 11.59
CA ASP A 133 16.17 -5.34 11.03
C ASP A 133 17.28 -5.75 12.02
N ASN A 134 17.43 -7.06 12.20
CA ASN A 134 18.29 -7.68 13.22
C ASN A 134 18.00 -7.32 14.69
N GLN A 135 16.96 -6.55 15.00
CA GLN A 135 16.55 -6.22 16.38
C GLN A 135 15.45 -7.15 16.89
N VAL A 136 14.53 -7.56 16.00
CA VAL A 136 13.44 -8.49 16.32
C VAL A 136 13.49 -9.71 15.40
N PRO A 137 12.87 -10.85 15.77
CA PRO A 137 12.86 -12.03 14.90
C PRO A 137 12.24 -11.71 13.54
N ASN A 138 12.88 -12.16 12.44
CA ASN A 138 12.40 -11.92 11.06
C ASN A 138 10.91 -12.31 10.88
N ARG A 139 10.47 -13.42 11.49
CA ARG A 139 9.05 -13.83 11.46
C ARG A 139 8.09 -12.74 11.96
N ILE A 140 8.51 -11.93 12.93
CA ILE A 140 7.71 -10.84 13.51
C ILE A 140 7.65 -9.68 12.53
N GLN A 141 8.78 -9.22 11.99
CA GLN A 141 8.80 -8.18 10.96
C GLN A 141 7.93 -8.55 9.76
N TYR A 142 8.11 -9.76 9.23
CA TYR A 142 7.34 -10.23 8.10
C TYR A 142 5.83 -10.32 8.44
N SER A 143 5.48 -10.74 9.66
CA SER A 143 4.08 -10.73 10.10
C SER A 143 3.48 -9.32 10.13
N MET A 144 4.24 -8.32 10.61
CA MET A 144 3.81 -6.92 10.63
C MET A 144 3.64 -6.36 9.22
N MET A 145 4.57 -6.66 8.30
CA MET A 145 4.45 -6.30 6.89
C MET A 145 3.17 -6.88 6.26
N LEU A 146 2.88 -8.16 6.50
CA LEU A 146 1.66 -8.80 6.02
C LEU A 146 0.39 -8.16 6.59
N ASP A 147 0.41 -7.76 7.85
CA ASP A 147 -0.69 -7.08 8.53
C ASP A 147 -0.96 -5.71 7.90
N LEU A 148 0.08 -4.92 7.63
CA LEU A 148 -0.04 -3.65 6.90
C LEU A 148 -0.54 -3.87 5.46
N MET A 149 0.00 -4.85 4.73
CA MET A 149 -0.48 -5.18 3.38
C MET A 149 -1.97 -5.54 3.39
N ARG A 150 -2.45 -6.31 4.38
CA ARG A 150 -3.87 -6.65 4.51
C ARG A 150 -4.74 -5.41 4.75
N LEU A 151 -4.30 -4.50 5.62
CA LEU A 151 -4.99 -3.23 5.87
C LEU A 151 -5.12 -2.42 4.58
N ILE A 152 -4.00 -2.20 3.87
CA ILE A 152 -3.96 -1.39 2.64
C ILE A 152 -4.77 -2.05 1.52
N ARG A 153 -4.76 -3.39 1.40
CA ARG A 153 -5.63 -4.10 0.43
C ARG A 153 -7.10 -3.79 0.65
N ARG A 154 -7.55 -3.83 1.91
CA ARG A 154 -8.96 -3.59 2.23
C ARG A 154 -9.33 -2.11 2.09
N ALA A 155 -8.45 -1.21 2.54
CA ALA A 155 -8.60 0.23 2.38
C ALA A 155 -8.68 0.64 0.90
N THR A 156 -7.76 0.13 0.07
CA THR A 156 -7.77 0.38 -1.38
C THR A 156 -9.10 -0.05 -2.01
N ARG A 157 -9.59 -1.26 -1.68
CA ARG A 157 -10.89 -1.74 -2.17
C ARG A 157 -12.05 -0.86 -1.68
N TRP A 158 -11.96 -0.33 -0.47
CA TRP A 158 -12.97 0.58 0.07
C TRP A 158 -12.98 1.91 -0.69
N PHE A 159 -11.81 2.56 -0.84
CA PHE A 159 -11.67 3.80 -1.60
C PHE A 159 -12.09 3.64 -3.06
N LEU A 160 -11.75 2.51 -3.69
CA LEU A 160 -12.13 2.21 -5.07
C LEU A 160 -13.65 2.12 -5.28
N ARG A 161 -14.38 1.59 -4.28
CA ARG A 161 -15.85 1.52 -4.33
C ARG A 161 -16.51 2.85 -3.99
N GLN A 162 -15.79 3.74 -3.32
CA GLN A 162 -16.34 4.97 -2.82
C GLN A 162 -16.12 6.08 -3.86
N HIS A 163 -17.17 6.44 -4.60
CA HIS A 163 -17.15 7.62 -5.47
C HIS A 163 -17.32 8.89 -4.62
N LEU A 164 -16.21 9.38 -4.05
CA LEU A 164 -16.24 10.60 -3.24
C LEU A 164 -16.43 11.87 -4.07
N GLY A 165 -16.15 11.83 -5.38
CA GLY A 165 -16.14 13.02 -6.23
C GLY A 165 -15.07 14.05 -5.86
N LEU A 166 -14.14 13.67 -4.97
CA LEU A 166 -13.02 14.47 -4.49
C LEU A 166 -11.77 14.15 -5.29
N SER A 167 -10.84 15.11 -5.35
CA SER A 167 -9.51 14.85 -5.89
C SER A 167 -8.73 13.87 -4.98
N THR A 168 -7.65 13.29 -5.50
CA THR A 168 -6.73 12.46 -4.71
C THR A 168 -6.22 13.21 -3.49
N GLN A 169 -5.84 14.48 -3.66
CA GLN A 169 -5.36 15.34 -2.59
C GLN A 169 -6.41 15.57 -1.51
N ASP A 170 -7.61 16.03 -1.90
CA ASP A 170 -8.67 16.36 -0.94
C ASP A 170 -9.09 15.12 -0.14
N THR A 171 -9.10 13.96 -0.80
CA THR A 171 -9.40 12.69 -0.13
C THR A 171 -8.36 12.39 0.94
N ILE A 172 -7.07 12.52 0.63
CA ILE A 172 -5.99 12.25 1.59
C ILE A 172 -6.02 13.28 2.72
N GLU A 173 -6.18 14.56 2.43
CA GLU A 173 -6.29 15.63 3.43
C GLU A 173 -7.50 15.45 4.35
N TYR A 174 -8.58 14.86 3.83
CA TYR A 174 -9.74 14.50 4.64
C TYR A 174 -9.46 13.28 5.53
N PHE A 175 -8.95 12.17 4.98
CA PHE A 175 -8.85 10.91 5.72
C PHE A 175 -7.59 10.79 6.58
N ALA A 176 -6.43 11.26 6.11
CA ALA A 176 -5.15 11.08 6.81
C ALA A 176 -5.15 11.58 8.27
N PRO A 177 -5.55 12.84 8.59
CA PRO A 177 -5.54 13.31 9.98
C PRO A 177 -6.56 12.57 10.86
N ARG A 178 -7.71 12.18 10.28
CA ARG A 178 -8.77 11.45 10.99
C ARG A 178 -8.34 10.01 11.31
N LEU A 179 -7.63 9.37 10.39
CA LEU A 179 -7.08 8.04 10.59
C LEU A 179 -5.90 8.07 11.57
N ALA A 180 -5.05 9.10 11.55
CA ALA A 180 -4.00 9.27 12.55
C ALA A 180 -4.57 9.40 13.96
N GLN A 181 -5.59 10.24 14.16
CA GLN A 181 -6.30 10.34 15.44
C GLN A 181 -6.96 9.01 15.85
N LEU A 182 -7.51 8.28 14.90
CA LEU A 182 -8.10 6.96 15.15
C LEU A 182 -7.03 5.94 15.59
N GLN A 183 -5.84 5.99 15.00
CA GLN A 183 -4.71 5.11 15.35
C GLN A 183 -4.22 5.38 16.78
N GLU A 184 -4.15 6.64 17.19
CA GLU A 184 -3.75 7.03 18.56
C GLU A 184 -4.76 6.56 19.62
N GLY A 185 -6.06 6.63 19.33
CA GLY A 185 -7.14 6.28 20.26
C GLY A 185 -7.73 4.88 20.08
N ILE A 186 -7.14 4.01 19.27
CA ILE A 186 -7.79 2.76 18.85
C ILE A 186 -8.12 1.82 20.02
N GLY A 187 -7.23 1.73 21.01
CA GLY A 187 -7.43 0.86 22.17
C GLY A 187 -8.68 1.20 22.97
N GLU A 188 -9.08 2.47 23.01
CA GLU A 188 -10.30 2.93 23.72
C GLU A 188 -11.58 2.71 22.92
N LEU A 189 -11.46 2.57 21.60
CA LEU A 189 -12.60 2.42 20.68
C LEU A 189 -12.98 0.96 20.45
N LEU A 190 -12.06 0.02 20.74
CA LEU A 190 -12.31 -1.40 20.62
C LEU A 190 -13.05 -1.93 21.84
N SER A 191 -13.91 -2.92 21.63
CA SER A 191 -14.64 -3.58 22.71
C SER A 191 -14.83 -5.07 22.43
N GLY A 192 -15.08 -5.84 23.49
CA GLY A 192 -15.34 -7.28 23.38
C GLY A 192 -14.17 -8.06 22.79
N GLU A 193 -14.47 -8.91 21.81
CA GLU A 193 -13.50 -9.81 21.16
C GLU A 193 -12.40 -9.04 20.40
N GLU A 194 -12.74 -7.91 19.77
CA GLU A 194 -11.77 -7.11 19.01
C GLU A 194 -10.70 -6.48 19.91
N LEU A 195 -11.10 -6.03 21.11
CA LEU A 195 -10.15 -5.50 22.11
C LEU A 195 -9.23 -6.59 22.65
N SER A 196 -9.77 -7.79 22.91
CA SER A 196 -8.99 -8.94 23.38
C SER A 196 -7.95 -9.37 22.33
N ALA A 197 -8.36 -9.47 21.06
CA ALA A 197 -7.48 -9.80 19.95
C ALA A 197 -6.41 -8.72 19.74
N TRP A 198 -6.78 -7.44 19.85
CA TRP A 198 -5.84 -6.33 19.76
C TRP A 198 -4.81 -6.32 20.88
N ASN A 199 -5.23 -6.48 22.14
CA ASN A 199 -4.32 -6.56 23.29
C ASN A 199 -3.35 -7.74 23.13
N THR A 200 -3.87 -8.93 22.81
CA THR A 200 -3.04 -10.13 22.61
C THR A 200 -1.98 -9.87 21.55
N ARG A 201 -2.37 -9.31 20.40
CA ARG A 201 -1.45 -9.03 19.31
C ARG A 201 -0.44 -7.93 19.64
N ARG A 202 -0.86 -6.88 20.34
CA ARG A 202 0.03 -5.80 20.78
C ARG A 202 1.07 -6.35 21.76
N ASP A 203 0.65 -7.14 22.74
CA ASP A 203 1.51 -7.68 23.78
C ASP A 203 2.52 -8.68 23.18
N GLU A 204 2.12 -9.52 22.22
CA GLU A 204 3.04 -10.36 21.42
C GLU A 204 4.15 -9.54 20.73
N LEU A 205 3.81 -8.37 20.18
CA LEU A 205 4.76 -7.51 19.48
C LEU A 205 5.69 -6.78 20.46
N LEU A 206 5.16 -6.32 21.59
CA LEU A 206 5.93 -5.71 22.68
C LEU A 206 6.95 -6.69 23.26
N GLU A 207 6.53 -7.94 23.54
CA GLU A 207 7.42 -9.01 24.02
C GLU A 207 8.52 -9.34 23.01
N ALA A 208 8.25 -9.19 21.71
CA ALA A 208 9.22 -9.37 20.64
C ALA A 208 10.20 -8.19 20.48
N GLY A 209 10.04 -7.10 21.25
CA GLY A 209 10.91 -5.92 21.22
C GLY A 209 10.46 -4.82 20.24
N VAL A 210 9.22 -4.88 19.73
CA VAL A 210 8.67 -3.83 18.86
C VAL A 210 8.28 -2.61 19.71
N PRO A 211 8.59 -1.37 19.29
CA PRO A 211 8.15 -0.16 19.99
C PRO A 211 6.63 -0.08 20.13
N ASP A 212 6.15 0.42 21.28
CA ASP A 212 4.73 0.43 21.66
C ASP A 212 3.80 1.11 20.64
N THR A 213 4.22 2.25 20.10
CA THR A 213 3.42 3.00 19.10
C THR A 213 3.21 2.19 17.82
N LEU A 214 4.26 1.51 17.35
CA LEU A 214 4.21 0.65 16.17
C LEU A 214 3.41 -0.62 16.46
N ALA A 215 3.65 -1.27 17.61
CA ALA A 215 2.92 -2.46 18.04
C ALA A 215 1.41 -2.20 18.11
N SER A 216 1.01 -1.10 18.73
CA SER A 216 -0.39 -0.68 18.85
C SER A 216 -1.05 -0.43 17.49
N THR A 217 -0.34 0.26 16.60
CA THR A 217 -0.85 0.56 15.24
C THR A 217 -0.98 -0.70 14.37
N VAL A 218 0.03 -1.58 14.39
CA VAL A 218 0.03 -2.81 13.59
C VAL A 218 -0.99 -3.81 14.13
N ALA A 219 -1.11 -3.96 15.46
CA ALA A 219 -2.13 -4.79 16.09
C ALA A 219 -3.54 -4.34 15.70
N ALA A 220 -3.74 -3.03 15.49
CA ALA A 220 -5.01 -2.48 15.05
C ALA A 220 -5.31 -2.68 13.56
N SER A 221 -4.38 -3.19 12.74
CA SER A 221 -4.55 -3.33 11.28
C SER A 221 -5.80 -4.14 10.86
N SER A 222 -6.20 -5.14 11.64
CA SER A 222 -7.41 -5.94 11.40
C SER A 222 -8.69 -5.14 11.64
N SER A 223 -8.69 -4.29 12.68
CA SER A 223 -9.84 -3.48 13.14
C SER A 223 -9.91 -2.09 12.49
N LEU A 224 -8.78 -1.50 12.12
CA LEU A 224 -8.65 -0.20 11.43
C LEU A 224 -9.33 -0.19 10.06
N TYR A 225 -9.57 -1.37 9.47
CA TYR A 225 -10.42 -1.48 8.28
C TYR A 225 -11.84 -0.93 8.52
N ALA A 226 -12.36 -1.02 9.75
CA ALA A 226 -13.66 -0.44 10.08
C ALA A 226 -13.61 1.10 10.10
N GLY A 227 -12.43 1.75 10.23
CA GLY A 227 -12.30 3.21 10.30
C GLY A 227 -12.99 3.93 9.14
N PRO A 228 -12.62 3.69 7.87
CA PRO A 228 -13.30 4.26 6.71
C PRO A 228 -14.82 3.96 6.67
N VAL A 229 -15.23 2.79 7.15
CA VAL A 229 -16.65 2.38 7.24
C VAL A 229 -17.40 3.12 8.37
N LEU A 230 -16.73 3.41 9.48
CA LEU A 230 -17.28 4.05 10.68
C LEU A 230 -17.51 5.55 10.49
N PHE A 231 -16.66 6.23 9.71
CA PHE A 231 -16.83 7.67 9.45
C PHE A 231 -18.11 8.02 8.67
N LYS A 232 -18.77 7.05 8.02
CA LYS A 232 -20.09 7.24 7.41
C LYS A 232 -21.27 7.06 8.38
N ARG A 233 -21.09 6.39 9.52
CA ARG A 233 -22.19 6.25 10.52
C ARG A 233 -22.43 7.51 11.35
N ARG A 234 -21.58 8.53 11.23
CA ARG A 234 -21.65 9.79 11.99
C ARG A 234 -21.82 11.05 11.11
N ALA A 235 -22.10 10.89 9.81
CA ALA A 235 -22.47 11.97 8.89
C ALA A 235 -23.85 11.65 8.30
#